data_AF-A0A0G4H4X6-F1
#
_entry.id   AF-A0A0G4H4X6-F1
#
_cell.length_a   1.000
_cell.length_b   1.000
_cell.length_c   1.000
_cell.angle_alpha   90.00
_cell.angle_beta   90.00
_cell.angle_gamma   90.00
#
_symmetry.space_group_name_H-M   'P 1'
#
loop_
_entity.id
_entity.type
_entity.pdbx_description
1 polymer ?
#
loop_
_entity_poly.entity_id
_entity_poly.type
_entity_poly.pdbx_seq_one_letter_code
_entity_poly.pdbx_strand_id
1 'polypeptide(L)'
;MARVVPGAGGQIGQLEGTIRDHLIPALMKGRWNGGLPTQHDVWLRDVAALPVQLLGLGIPKPTETADRDYKTSTAASEAITEAILRGKDIDTDEHVKRGQKARVAHKEAVKEAVEKEWERLGSQSGQAASDDQCEEVRHSKEKRQSGWLTATPLKEHRMNLSPDEFQDAMIIRYQGRVGGEKSRCEGCGGRWSLQHVLNCPVRGLPTLRHDEVNRTWASLAAEAYPQRSRL
;
A
#
# COMPACT_ATOMS: atom_id res chain seq x y z
N MET A 1 -10.29 -7.06 -12.86
CA MET A 1 -11.76 -7.01 -12.92
C MET A 1 -12.31 -8.32 -12.39
N ALA A 2 -13.09 -8.25 -11.32
CA ALA A 2 -13.75 -9.43 -10.76
C ALA A 2 -15.00 -9.78 -11.56
N ARG A 3 -15.39 -11.06 -11.58
CA ARG A 3 -16.73 -11.46 -12.04
C ARG A 3 -17.68 -11.28 -10.87
N VAL A 4 -18.71 -10.44 -11.05
CA VAL A 4 -19.63 -10.03 -9.99
C VAL A 4 -21.07 -10.23 -10.48
N VAL A 5 -21.98 -10.57 -9.57
CA VAL A 5 -23.42 -10.73 -9.82
C VAL A 5 -24.14 -9.40 -9.52
N PRO A 6 -25.24 -9.04 -10.21
CA PRO A 6 -25.95 -7.80 -9.91
C PRO A 6 -26.43 -7.77 -8.45
N GLY A 7 -26.27 -6.62 -7.79
CA GLY A 7 -26.64 -6.45 -6.38
C GLY A 7 -25.65 -7.05 -5.37
N ALA A 8 -24.53 -7.62 -5.81
CA ALA A 8 -23.56 -8.24 -4.90
C ALA A 8 -22.82 -7.24 -3.99
N GLY A 9 -22.87 -5.92 -4.28
CA GLY A 9 -22.18 -4.90 -3.47
C GLY A 9 -22.55 -4.97 -1.99
N GLY A 10 -23.83 -5.14 -1.65
CA GLY A 10 -24.26 -5.31 -0.26
C GLY A 10 -23.87 -6.65 0.37
N GLN A 11 -23.77 -7.70 -0.44
CA GLN A 11 -23.41 -9.05 0.02
C GLN A 11 -21.91 -9.21 0.27
N ILE A 12 -21.09 -8.43 -0.43
CA ILE A 12 -19.62 -8.44 -0.31
C ILE A 12 -19.15 -7.53 0.85
N GLY A 13 -20.07 -6.91 1.60
CA GLY A 13 -19.73 -6.11 2.79
C GLY A 13 -18.90 -6.88 3.83
N GLN A 14 -19.15 -8.18 4.01
CA GLN A 14 -18.33 -9.02 4.90
C GLN A 14 -16.88 -9.17 4.42
N LEU A 15 -16.66 -9.27 3.11
CA LEU A 15 -15.33 -9.32 2.52
C LEU A 15 -14.61 -7.98 2.71
N GLU A 16 -15.29 -6.85 2.49
CA GLU A 16 -14.72 -5.52 2.72
C GLU A 16 -14.35 -5.33 4.21
N GLY A 17 -15.22 -5.77 5.12
CA GLY A 17 -14.92 -5.83 6.55
C GLY A 17 -13.68 -6.68 6.84
N THR A 18 -13.56 -7.86 6.24
CA THR A 18 -12.39 -8.74 6.41
C THR A 18 -11.10 -8.12 5.87
N ILE A 19 -11.17 -7.42 4.73
CA ILE A 19 -10.02 -6.72 4.16
C ILE A 19 -9.54 -5.61 5.11
N ARG A 20 -10.48 -4.79 5.58
CA ARG A 20 -10.21 -3.67 6.49
C ARG A 20 -9.72 -4.13 7.86
N ASP A 21 -10.36 -5.14 8.43
CA ASP A 21 -10.20 -5.51 9.84
C ASP A 21 -9.18 -6.62 10.03
N HIS A 22 -8.87 -7.44 9.02
CA HIS A 22 -7.93 -8.56 9.18
C HIS A 22 -6.75 -8.51 8.22
N LEU A 23 -7.01 -8.33 6.92
CA LEU A 23 -5.96 -8.40 5.91
C LEU A 23 -4.95 -7.25 6.04
N ILE A 24 -5.45 -6.01 6.01
CA ILE A 24 -4.58 -4.81 6.04
C ILE A 24 -3.79 -4.72 7.37
N PRO A 25 -4.40 -4.91 8.55
CA PRO A 25 -3.65 -4.89 9.81
C PRO A 25 -2.56 -5.96 9.88
N ALA A 26 -2.83 -7.18 9.39
CA ALA A 26 -1.86 -8.27 9.40
C ALA A 26 -0.60 -7.97 8.57
N LEU A 27 -0.71 -7.12 7.54
CA LEU A 27 0.45 -6.65 6.76
C LEU A 27 1.36 -5.69 7.54
N MET A 28 0.91 -5.14 8.67
CA MET A 28 1.60 -4.08 9.42
C MET A 28 1.95 -4.47 10.87
N LYS A 29 2.08 -5.78 11.18
CA LYS A 29 2.17 -6.31 12.56
C LYS A 29 0.99 -5.90 13.47
N GLY A 30 -0.06 -5.32 12.90
CA GLY A 30 -1.27 -4.93 13.61
C GLY A 30 -2.18 -6.13 13.85
N ARG A 31 -2.94 -6.08 14.94
CA ARG A 31 -4.12 -6.93 15.12
C ARG A 31 -5.32 -6.04 15.33
N TRP A 32 -6.44 -6.47 14.75
CA TRP A 32 -7.71 -5.87 15.07
C TRP A 32 -8.12 -6.21 16.48
N ASN A 33 -8.47 -5.17 17.23
CA ASN A 33 -8.78 -5.26 18.64
C ASN A 33 -10.30 -5.29 18.91
N GLY A 34 -11.14 -5.47 17.89
CA GLY A 34 -12.61 -5.48 18.05
C GLY A 34 -13.25 -4.09 18.19
N GLY A 35 -12.45 -3.03 18.17
CA GLY A 35 -12.91 -1.64 18.34
C GLY A 35 -13.39 -0.97 17.05
N LEU A 36 -13.87 0.26 17.16
CA LEU A 36 -14.19 1.09 16.00
C LEU A 36 -12.89 1.44 15.24
N PRO A 37 -12.89 1.46 13.89
CA PRO A 37 -11.74 1.92 13.12
C PRO A 37 -11.27 3.29 13.59
N THR A 38 -9.96 3.43 13.82
CA THR A 38 -9.34 4.73 14.09
C THR A 38 -9.30 5.57 12.82
N GLN A 39 -9.01 6.87 12.97
CA GLN A 39 -8.77 7.75 11.82
C GLN A 39 -7.66 7.22 10.90
N HIS A 40 -6.61 6.64 11.48
CA HIS A 40 -5.52 6.01 10.73
C HIS A 40 -6.00 4.80 9.93
N ASP A 41 -6.84 3.95 10.52
CA ASP A 41 -7.37 2.76 9.83
C ASP A 41 -8.25 3.13 8.63
N VAL A 42 -9.07 4.18 8.77
CA VAL A 42 -9.91 4.68 7.68
C VAL A 42 -9.06 5.24 6.55
N TRP A 43 -8.09 6.10 6.88
CA TRP A 43 -7.15 6.64 5.89
C TRP A 43 -6.37 5.53 5.19
N LEU A 44 -5.85 4.57 5.96
CA LEU A 44 -5.06 3.47 5.45
C LEU A 44 -5.88 2.62 4.48
N ARG A 45 -7.16 2.36 4.80
CA ARG A 45 -8.03 1.60 3.93
C ARG A 45 -8.25 2.28 2.58
N ASP A 46 -8.44 3.60 2.59
CA ASP A 46 -8.59 4.41 1.38
C ASP A 46 -7.31 4.39 0.54
N VAL A 47 -6.16 4.64 1.16
CA VAL A 47 -4.86 4.62 0.47
C VAL A 47 -4.55 3.22 -0.08
N ALA A 48 -4.84 2.14 0.64
CA ALA A 48 -4.58 0.77 0.19
C ALA A 48 -5.31 0.41 -1.12
N ALA A 49 -6.42 1.09 -1.43
CA ALA A 49 -7.14 0.92 -2.69
C ALA A 49 -6.44 1.55 -3.90
N LEU A 50 -5.57 2.54 -3.69
CA LEU A 50 -4.77 3.13 -4.75
C LEU A 50 -3.72 2.13 -5.27
N PRO A 51 -3.22 2.31 -6.50
CA PRO A 51 -2.06 1.57 -6.99
C PRO A 51 -0.82 1.82 -6.15
N VAL A 52 0.12 0.86 -6.19
CA VAL A 52 1.40 0.94 -5.48
C VAL A 52 2.19 2.22 -5.80
N GLN A 53 2.09 2.71 -7.03
CA GLN A 53 2.72 3.96 -7.48
C GLN A 53 2.15 5.21 -6.80
N LEU A 54 0.94 5.14 -6.25
CA LEU A 54 0.23 6.22 -5.58
C LEU A 54 0.06 5.92 -4.09
N LEU A 55 1.15 5.47 -3.45
CA LEU A 55 1.21 5.07 -2.04
C LEU A 55 0.40 3.80 -1.65
N GLY A 56 -0.52 3.32 -2.49
CA GLY A 56 -1.41 2.21 -2.14
C GLY A 56 -0.85 0.80 -2.28
N LEU A 57 -1.74 -0.19 -2.30
CA LEU A 57 -1.46 -1.63 -2.42
C LEU A 57 -2.20 -2.30 -3.60
N GLY A 58 -3.08 -1.56 -4.28
CA GLY A 58 -3.92 -2.09 -5.35
C GLY A 58 -5.01 -3.04 -4.84
N ILE A 59 -5.46 -2.86 -3.58
CA ILE A 59 -6.51 -3.67 -2.96
C ILE A 59 -7.84 -2.91 -3.06
N PRO A 60 -8.64 -3.12 -4.13
CA PRO A 60 -9.86 -2.36 -4.36
C PRO A 60 -10.87 -2.55 -3.22
N LYS A 61 -11.81 -1.62 -3.09
CA LYS A 61 -12.97 -1.74 -2.21
C LYS A 61 -14.09 -2.49 -2.93
N PRO A 62 -14.33 -3.78 -2.65
CA PRO A 62 -15.23 -4.58 -3.48
C PRO A 62 -16.67 -4.06 -3.48
N THR A 63 -17.10 -3.44 -2.37
CA THR A 63 -18.41 -2.79 -2.22
C THR A 63 -18.59 -1.61 -3.18
N GLU A 64 -17.52 -0.85 -3.45
CA GLU A 64 -17.54 0.31 -4.36
C GLU A 64 -17.29 -0.11 -5.83
N THR A 65 -16.49 -1.15 -6.05
CA THR A 65 -16.14 -1.58 -7.42
C THR A 65 -17.13 -2.56 -8.04
N ALA A 66 -17.98 -3.21 -7.24
CA ALA A 66 -18.91 -4.25 -7.67
C ALA A 66 -19.77 -3.85 -8.89
N ASP A 67 -20.39 -2.66 -8.85
CA ASP A 67 -21.29 -2.22 -9.91
C ASP A 67 -20.55 -1.96 -11.24
N ARG A 68 -19.37 -1.36 -11.17
CA ARG A 68 -18.53 -1.12 -12.35
C ARG A 68 -18.06 -2.46 -12.94
N ASP A 69 -17.59 -3.36 -12.09
CA ASP A 69 -17.14 -4.70 -12.51
C ASP A 69 -18.29 -5.51 -13.10
N TYR A 70 -19.50 -5.42 -12.54
CA TYR A 70 -20.68 -6.05 -13.13
C TYR A 70 -21.02 -5.48 -14.51
N LYS A 71 -21.05 -4.15 -14.65
CA LYS A 71 -21.32 -3.47 -15.94
C LYS A 71 -20.30 -3.86 -17.01
N THR A 72 -19.01 -3.84 -16.66
CA THR A 72 -17.95 -4.27 -17.59
C THR A 72 -18.10 -5.74 -17.95
N SER A 73 -18.50 -6.61 -17.01
CA SER A 73 -18.65 -8.05 -17.27
C SER A 73 -19.79 -8.30 -18.23
N THR A 74 -20.93 -7.64 -17.98
CA THR A 74 -22.12 -7.70 -18.82
C THR A 74 -21.81 -7.25 -20.25
N ALA A 75 -21.11 -6.11 -20.39
CA ALA A 75 -20.72 -5.61 -21.72
C ALA A 75 -19.74 -6.55 -22.44
N ALA A 76 -18.81 -7.19 -21.73
CA ALA A 76 -17.86 -8.12 -22.33
C ALA A 76 -18.51 -9.45 -22.75
N SER A 77 -19.53 -9.92 -22.03
CA SER A 77 -20.23 -11.18 -22.33
C SER A 77 -21.45 -11.01 -23.23
N GLU A 78 -21.81 -9.78 -23.63
CA GLU A 78 -23.06 -9.48 -24.32
C GLU A 78 -23.25 -10.30 -25.61
N ALA A 79 -22.22 -10.43 -26.44
CA ALA A 79 -22.28 -11.24 -27.67
C ALA A 79 -22.61 -12.72 -27.39
N ILE A 80 -22.07 -13.28 -26.30
CA ILE A 80 -22.35 -14.65 -25.86
C ILE A 80 -23.83 -14.75 -25.43
N THR A 81 -24.28 -13.80 -24.61
CA THR A 81 -25.66 -13.76 -24.11
C THR A 81 -26.66 -13.67 -25.27
N GLU A 82 -26.40 -12.80 -26.27
CA GLU A 82 -27.26 -12.66 -27.44
C GLU A 82 -27.32 -13.93 -28.30
N ALA A 83 -26.18 -14.61 -28.49
CA ALA A 83 -26.12 -15.87 -29.25
C ALA A 83 -26.95 -16.97 -28.58
N ILE A 84 -26.81 -17.13 -27.26
CA ILE A 84 -27.58 -18.09 -26.45
C ILE A 84 -29.08 -17.80 -26.55
N LEU A 85 -29.50 -16.54 -26.34
CA LEU A 85 -30.91 -16.16 -26.37
C LEU A 85 -31.55 -16.34 -27.75
N ARG A 86 -30.77 -16.17 -28.84
CA ARG A 86 -31.25 -16.34 -30.21
C ARG A 86 -31.12 -17.77 -30.73
N GLY A 87 -30.51 -18.69 -29.98
CA GLY A 87 -30.22 -20.06 -30.41
C GLY A 87 -29.30 -20.11 -31.63
N LYS A 88 -28.35 -19.17 -31.73
CA LYS A 88 -27.40 -19.05 -32.85
C LYS A 88 -25.98 -19.37 -32.39
N ASP A 89 -25.14 -19.73 -33.35
CA ASP A 89 -23.71 -19.86 -33.12
C ASP A 89 -23.11 -18.51 -32.72
N ILE A 90 -22.08 -18.58 -31.87
CA ILE A 90 -21.36 -17.41 -31.38
C ILE A 90 -20.45 -16.85 -32.48
N ASP A 91 -20.58 -15.55 -32.74
CA ASP A 91 -19.56 -14.80 -33.47
C ASP A 91 -18.38 -14.51 -32.53
N THR A 92 -17.31 -15.28 -32.68
CA THR A 92 -16.10 -15.17 -31.85
C THR A 92 -15.37 -13.85 -32.06
N ASP A 93 -15.36 -13.32 -33.29
CA ASP A 93 -14.67 -12.08 -33.62
C ASP A 93 -15.39 -10.88 -33.00
N GLU A 94 -16.73 -10.89 -33.09
CA GLU A 94 -17.55 -9.90 -32.42
C GLU A 94 -17.37 -9.95 -30.89
N HIS A 95 -17.40 -11.14 -30.29
CA HIS A 95 -17.16 -11.30 -28.86
C HIS A 95 -15.81 -10.73 -28.44
N VAL A 96 -14.74 -11.03 -29.18
CA VAL A 96 -13.39 -10.50 -28.90
C VAL A 96 -13.38 -8.97 -28.99
N LYS A 97 -13.98 -8.38 -30.03
CA LYS A 97 -14.05 -6.91 -30.21
C LYS A 97 -14.81 -6.24 -29.08
N ARG A 98 -16.00 -6.74 -28.72
CA ARG A 98 -16.80 -6.22 -27.59
C ARG A 98 -16.05 -6.35 -26.27
N GLY A 99 -15.40 -7.49 -26.04
CA GLY A 99 -14.56 -7.71 -24.86
C GLY A 99 -13.37 -6.75 -24.76
N GLN A 100 -12.67 -6.50 -25.88
CA GLN A 100 -11.59 -5.51 -25.93
C GLN A 100 -12.09 -4.09 -25.61
N LYS A 101 -13.20 -3.67 -26.23
CA LYS A 101 -13.83 -2.37 -25.97
C LYS A 101 -14.21 -2.20 -24.50
N ALA A 102 -14.84 -3.21 -23.90
CA ALA A 102 -15.20 -3.20 -22.48
C ALA A 102 -13.97 -3.08 -21.57
N ARG A 103 -12.88 -3.78 -21.89
CA ARG A 103 -11.61 -3.71 -21.12
C ARG A 103 -10.95 -2.34 -21.22
N VAL A 104 -10.94 -1.71 -22.40
CA VAL A 104 -10.37 -0.37 -22.58
C VAL A 104 -11.18 0.66 -21.78
N ALA A 105 -12.51 0.66 -21.93
CA ALA A 105 -13.38 1.57 -21.18
C ALA A 105 -13.26 1.37 -19.66
N HIS A 106 -13.15 0.11 -19.20
CA HIS A 106 -12.91 -0.19 -17.80
C HIS A 106 -11.58 0.37 -17.30
N LYS A 107 -10.50 0.20 -18.07
CA LYS A 107 -9.17 0.72 -17.71
C LYS A 107 -9.18 2.25 -17.59
N GLU A 108 -9.86 2.94 -18.50
CA GLU A 108 -10.02 4.40 -18.47
C GLU A 108 -10.82 4.85 -17.24
N ALA A 109 -11.98 4.24 -16.98
CA ALA A 109 -12.80 4.54 -15.82
C ALA A 109 -12.08 4.26 -14.48
N VAL A 110 -11.28 3.20 -14.41
CA VAL A 110 -10.43 2.90 -13.24
C VAL A 110 -9.36 3.97 -13.07
N LYS A 111 -8.69 4.37 -14.16
CA LYS A 111 -7.65 5.41 -14.12
C LYS A 111 -8.22 6.74 -13.60
N GLU A 112 -9.38 7.16 -14.11
CA GLU A 112 -10.05 8.38 -13.67
C GLU A 112 -10.46 8.32 -12.19
N ALA A 113 -11.06 7.21 -11.76
CA ALA A 113 -11.45 7.02 -10.36
C ALA A 113 -10.25 7.02 -9.41
N VAL A 114 -9.14 6.40 -9.81
CA VAL A 114 -7.89 6.39 -9.04
C VAL A 114 -7.30 7.79 -8.92
N GLU A 115 -7.28 8.57 -10.01
CA GLU A 115 -6.75 9.94 -9.99
C GLU A 115 -7.58 10.84 -9.07
N LYS A 116 -8.91 10.78 -9.19
CA LYS A 116 -9.82 11.54 -8.33
C LYS A 116 -9.66 11.20 -6.85
N GLU A 117 -9.49 9.92 -6.54
CA GLU A 117 -9.30 9.46 -5.17
C GLU A 117 -7.94 9.89 -4.60
N TRP A 118 -6.88 9.85 -5.42
CA TRP A 118 -5.56 10.35 -5.05
C TRP A 118 -5.57 11.85 -4.77
N GLU A 119 -6.22 12.66 -5.61
CA GLU A 119 -6.39 14.10 -5.38
C GLU A 119 -7.16 14.38 -4.08
N ARG A 120 -8.24 13.61 -3.83
CA ARG A 120 -9.04 13.70 -2.61
C ARG A 120 -8.18 13.43 -1.38
N LEU A 121 -7.46 12.31 -1.36
CA LEU A 121 -6.60 11.92 -0.23
C LEU A 121 -5.43 12.88 -0.01
N GLY A 122 -4.88 13.42 -1.09
CA GLY A 122 -3.86 14.47 -1.02
C GLY A 122 -4.41 15.79 -0.48
N SER A 123 -5.71 16.06 -0.53
CA SER A 123 -6.28 17.37 -0.17
C SER A 123 -6.94 17.42 1.23
N GLN A 124 -7.16 16.26 1.88
CA GLN A 124 -7.92 16.13 3.14
C GLN A 124 -7.12 16.38 4.43
N SER A 125 -6.25 17.38 4.44
CA SER A 125 -5.53 17.78 5.67
C SER A 125 -6.52 18.14 6.78
N GLY A 126 -6.35 17.54 7.97
CA GLY A 126 -7.09 17.89 9.19
C GLY A 126 -8.46 17.23 9.39
N GLN A 127 -8.95 16.39 8.47
CA GLN A 127 -10.24 15.68 8.63
C GLN A 127 -10.06 14.18 8.91
N ALA A 128 -9.53 13.43 7.93
CA ALA A 128 -9.38 11.98 8.00
C ALA A 128 -7.91 11.53 8.03
N ALA A 129 -6.96 12.47 7.86
CA ALA A 129 -5.53 12.22 7.81
C ALA A 129 -4.75 13.34 8.50
N SER A 130 -3.55 13.02 8.99
CA SER A 130 -2.58 14.03 9.43
C SER A 130 -2.01 14.79 8.22
N ASP A 131 -1.42 15.96 8.48
CA ASP A 131 -0.74 16.75 7.43
C ASP A 131 0.39 15.94 6.77
N ASP A 132 1.18 15.24 7.59
CA ASP A 132 2.25 14.34 7.14
C ASP A 132 1.72 13.23 6.21
N GLN A 133 0.52 12.69 6.49
CA GLN A 133 -0.11 11.64 5.67
C GLN A 133 -0.56 12.20 4.31
N CYS A 134 -1.20 13.38 4.30
CA CYS A 134 -1.61 14.04 3.06
C CYS A 134 -0.39 14.42 2.20
N GLU A 135 0.67 14.92 2.82
CA GLU A 135 1.92 15.26 2.14
C GLU A 135 2.57 14.02 1.51
N GLU A 136 2.57 12.88 2.19
CA GLU A 136 3.10 11.64 1.64
C GLU A 136 2.28 11.14 0.42
N VAL A 137 0.95 11.28 0.45
CA VAL A 137 0.10 11.00 -0.72
C VAL A 137 0.42 11.95 -1.88
N ARG A 138 0.58 13.25 -1.63
CA ARG A 138 0.93 14.23 -2.69
C ARG A 138 2.26 13.91 -3.36
N HIS A 139 3.27 13.55 -2.59
CA HIS A 139 4.61 13.26 -3.12
C HIS A 139 4.77 11.85 -3.67
N SER A 140 3.75 10.99 -3.57
CA SER A 140 3.86 9.58 -3.99
C SER A 140 4.24 9.43 -5.48
N LYS A 141 3.78 10.34 -6.34
CA LYS A 141 4.10 10.34 -7.78
C LYS A 141 5.58 10.61 -8.06
N GLU A 142 6.21 11.46 -7.27
CA GLU A 142 7.59 11.92 -7.49
C GLU A 142 8.60 10.99 -6.81
N LYS A 143 8.31 10.56 -5.58
CA LYS A 143 9.28 9.92 -4.70
C LYS A 143 9.68 8.50 -5.13
N ARG A 144 8.94 7.84 -6.05
CA ARG A 144 9.18 6.45 -6.52
C ARG A 144 9.48 5.45 -5.37
N GLN A 145 9.00 5.72 -4.17
CA GLN A 145 9.34 4.97 -2.94
C GLN A 145 8.73 3.57 -2.88
N SER A 146 7.91 3.22 -3.87
CA SER A 146 7.14 1.98 -3.88
C SER A 146 7.80 0.85 -4.68
N GLY A 147 9.02 1.06 -5.19
CA GLY A 147 9.71 0.08 -6.04
C GLY A 147 9.90 -1.28 -5.36
N TRP A 148 10.14 -1.31 -4.05
CA TRP A 148 10.35 -2.54 -3.28
C TRP A 148 9.10 -3.43 -3.18
N LEU A 149 7.88 -2.87 -3.26
CA LEU A 149 6.62 -3.64 -3.31
C LEU A 149 6.38 -4.29 -4.68
N THR A 150 7.02 -3.76 -5.73
CA THR A 150 6.91 -4.27 -7.10
C THR A 150 8.14 -5.04 -7.56
N ALA A 151 9.21 -5.05 -6.76
CA ALA A 151 10.45 -5.72 -7.10
C ALA A 151 10.28 -7.23 -7.01
N THR A 152 10.82 -7.96 -7.98
CA THR A 152 10.88 -9.42 -7.92
C THR A 152 11.79 -9.84 -6.77
N PRO A 153 11.33 -10.64 -5.81
CA PRO A 153 12.16 -11.12 -4.72
C PRO A 153 13.16 -12.15 -5.25
N LEU A 154 14.40 -11.70 -5.49
CA LEU A 154 15.51 -12.55 -5.94
C LEU A 154 16.41 -12.91 -4.76
N LYS A 155 16.28 -14.14 -4.26
CA LYS A 155 17.05 -14.66 -3.12
C LYS A 155 18.56 -14.62 -3.38
N GLU A 156 18.97 -14.94 -4.60
CA GLU A 156 20.38 -14.99 -5.03
C GLU A 156 21.08 -13.64 -4.91
N HIS A 157 20.34 -12.55 -5.06
CA HIS A 157 20.84 -11.17 -4.93
C HIS A 157 20.52 -10.54 -3.57
N ARG A 158 20.04 -11.35 -2.60
CA ARG A 158 19.56 -10.87 -1.30
C ARG A 158 18.54 -9.73 -1.41
N MET A 159 17.68 -9.78 -2.44
CA MET A 159 16.59 -8.82 -2.64
C MET A 159 15.29 -9.26 -1.95
N ASN A 160 15.36 -10.29 -1.09
CA ASN A 160 14.21 -10.76 -0.32
C ASN A 160 14.19 -10.06 1.03
N LEU A 161 13.06 -9.43 1.35
CA LEU A 161 12.80 -8.97 2.70
C LEU A 161 12.35 -10.16 3.57
N SER A 162 12.90 -10.24 4.78
CA SER A 162 12.31 -11.07 5.84
C SER A 162 10.90 -10.57 6.19
N PRO A 163 10.06 -11.41 6.82
CA PRO A 163 8.73 -10.98 7.25
C PRO A 163 8.77 -9.72 8.11
N ASP A 164 9.76 -9.61 9.01
CA ASP A 164 9.93 -8.44 9.87
C ASP A 164 10.32 -7.19 9.08
N GLU A 165 11.30 -7.29 8.17
CA GLU A 165 11.72 -6.15 7.34
C GLU A 165 10.58 -5.65 6.44
N PHE A 166 9.80 -6.58 5.87
CA PHE A 166 8.62 -6.23 5.08
C PHE A 166 7.61 -5.47 5.91
N GLN A 167 7.25 -6.00 7.09
CA GLN A 167 6.25 -5.37 7.95
C GLN A 167 6.74 -4.04 8.53
N ASP A 168 8.01 -3.92 8.89
CA ASP A 168 8.59 -2.66 9.37
C ASP A 168 8.59 -1.61 8.26
N ALA A 169 8.92 -1.99 7.02
CA ALA A 169 8.81 -1.12 5.86
C ALA A 169 7.37 -0.68 5.59
N MET A 170 6.39 -1.57 5.80
CA MET A 170 4.96 -1.23 5.71
C MET A 170 4.56 -0.22 6.79
N ILE A 171 4.95 -0.44 8.06
CA ILE A 171 4.67 0.49 9.16
C ILE A 171 5.27 1.86 8.86
N ILE A 172 6.52 1.92 8.40
CA ILE A 172 7.20 3.17 8.02
C ILE A 172 6.44 3.88 6.90
N ARG A 173 6.11 3.16 5.84
CA ARG A 173 5.42 3.71 4.66
C ARG A 173 4.08 4.36 5.00
N TYR A 174 3.32 3.73 5.89
CA TYR A 174 1.97 4.19 6.25
C TYR A 174 1.92 4.95 7.57
N GLN A 175 3.07 5.38 8.10
CA GLN A 175 3.17 6.09 9.38
C GLN A 175 2.41 5.36 10.51
N GLY A 176 2.46 4.02 10.47
CA GLY A 176 1.82 3.16 11.45
C GLY A 176 2.48 3.29 12.82
N ARG A 177 1.75 2.85 13.86
CA ARG A 177 2.31 2.78 15.21
C ARG A 177 3.12 1.50 15.40
N VAL A 178 4.28 1.64 16.04
CA VAL A 178 5.09 0.54 16.55
C VAL A 178 4.64 0.23 17.97
N GLY A 179 4.46 -1.05 18.29
CA GLY A 179 4.07 -1.48 19.64
C GLY A 179 5.04 -0.97 20.72
N GLY A 180 4.51 -0.44 21.83
CA GLY A 180 5.32 0.11 22.94
C GLY A 180 5.68 1.59 22.82
N GLU A 181 5.02 2.30 21.89
CA GLU A 181 5.24 3.72 21.62
C GLU A 181 5.04 4.64 22.84
N LYS A 182 6.05 5.47 23.14
CA LYS A 182 6.00 6.50 24.18
C LYS A 182 5.41 7.79 23.59
N SER A 183 4.82 8.65 24.43
CA SER A 183 4.32 9.96 23.99
C SER A 183 5.42 10.94 23.57
N ARG A 184 6.68 10.67 23.95
CA ARG A 184 7.85 11.50 23.66
C ARG A 184 9.02 10.68 23.13
N CYS A 185 9.82 11.29 22.26
CA CYS A 185 11.08 10.75 21.76
C CYS A 185 12.12 10.62 22.88
N GLU A 186 12.75 9.45 23.01
CA GLU A 186 13.78 9.21 24.04
C GLU A 186 15.08 9.99 23.80
N GLY A 187 15.35 10.36 22.55
CA GLY A 187 16.56 11.12 22.20
C GLY A 187 16.45 12.59 22.61
N CYS A 188 15.50 13.32 22.03
CA CYS A 188 15.39 14.77 22.22
C CYS A 188 14.20 15.21 23.08
N GLY A 189 13.33 14.30 23.52
CA GLY A 189 12.12 14.64 24.27
C GLY A 189 11.01 15.30 23.45
N GLY A 190 11.13 15.39 22.12
CA GLY A 190 10.07 15.90 21.24
C GLY A 190 8.79 15.06 21.31
N ARG A 191 7.67 15.60 20.79
CA ARG A 191 6.44 14.79 20.58
C ARG A 191 6.79 13.59 19.70
N TRP A 192 6.30 12.41 20.09
CA TRP A 192 6.56 11.20 19.34
C TRP A 192 5.73 11.18 18.04
N SER A 193 6.40 10.97 16.92
CA SER A 193 5.83 10.47 15.67
C SER A 193 6.88 9.58 15.01
N LEU A 194 6.45 8.65 14.16
CA LEU A 194 7.40 7.77 13.47
C LEU A 194 8.40 8.59 12.65
N GLN A 195 7.89 9.58 11.92
CA GLN A 195 8.70 10.51 11.15
C GLN A 195 9.72 11.27 12.02
N HIS A 196 9.31 11.72 13.21
CA HIS A 196 10.21 12.39 14.14
C HIS A 196 11.30 11.45 14.65
N VAL A 197 10.95 10.23 15.06
CA VAL A 197 11.92 9.26 15.58
C VAL A 197 12.95 8.90 14.52
N LEU A 198 12.51 8.65 13.29
CA LEU A 198 13.41 8.32 12.18
C LEU A 198 14.35 9.47 11.82
N ASN A 199 13.92 10.73 11.98
CA ASN A 199 14.72 11.91 11.64
C ASN A 199 15.35 12.61 12.86
N CYS A 200 15.23 12.04 14.06
CA CYS A 200 15.72 12.69 15.27
C CYS A 200 17.24 12.89 15.19
N PRO A 201 17.76 14.12 15.40
CA PRO A 201 19.20 14.36 15.31
C PRO A 201 20.00 13.71 16.45
N VAL A 202 19.34 13.26 17.52
CA VAL A 202 19.98 12.67 18.71
C VAL A 202 20.06 11.15 18.62
N ARG A 203 19.02 10.49 18.11
CA ARG A 203 18.91 9.01 18.08
C ARG A 203 18.24 8.44 16.82
N GLY A 204 17.98 9.27 15.81
CA GLY A 204 17.32 8.84 14.58
C GLY A 204 18.28 8.16 13.60
N LEU A 205 17.75 7.84 12.40
CA LEU A 205 18.51 7.24 11.31
C LEU A 205 19.77 8.01 10.92
N PRO A 206 19.81 9.36 10.89
CA PRO A 206 21.03 10.10 10.57
C PRO A 206 22.18 9.75 11.53
N THR A 207 21.90 9.78 12.85
CA THR A 207 22.88 9.44 13.88
C THR A 207 23.33 7.98 13.78
N LEU A 208 22.37 7.06 13.60
CA LEU A 208 22.69 5.63 13.46
C LEU A 208 23.60 5.35 12.27
N ARG A 209 23.37 6.01 11.12
CA ARG A 209 24.21 5.88 9.93
C ARG A 209 25.61 6.46 10.16
N HIS A 210 25.71 7.62 10.80
CA HIS A 210 27.02 8.19 11.15
C HIS A 210 27.80 7.26 12.08
N ASP A 211 27.14 6.69 13.09
CA ASP A 211 27.76 5.76 14.03
C ASP A 211 28.17 4.45 13.34
N GLU A 212 27.38 3.94 12.39
CA GLU A 212 27.74 2.76 11.60
C GLU A 212 28.99 2.99 10.76
N VAL A 213 29.08 4.13 10.07
CA VAL A 213 30.27 4.52 9.32
C VAL A 213 31.47 4.62 10.26
N ASN A 214 31.33 5.29 11.41
CA ASN A 214 32.39 5.41 12.40
C ASN A 214 32.85 4.06 12.95
N ARG A 215 31.92 3.14 13.27
CA ARG A 215 32.23 1.78 13.71
C ARG A 215 32.96 0.98 12.63
N THR A 216 32.54 1.12 11.38
CA THR A 216 33.19 0.46 10.24
C THR A 216 34.62 0.97 10.06
N TRP A 217 34.83 2.29 10.08
CA TRP A 217 36.16 2.88 10.04
C TRP A 217 37.04 2.43 11.21
N ALA A 218 36.50 2.41 12.42
CA ALA A 218 37.22 1.94 13.59
C ALA A 218 37.63 0.46 13.47
N SER A 219 36.75 -0.40 12.94
CA SER A 219 37.05 -1.81 12.69
C SER A 219 38.16 -1.98 11.66
N LEU A 220 38.06 -1.29 10.52
CA LEU A 220 39.08 -1.32 9.46
C LEU A 220 40.43 -0.78 9.97
N ALA A 221 40.40 0.28 10.79
CA ALA A 221 41.61 0.82 11.40
C ALA A 221 42.25 -0.16 12.39
N ALA A 222 41.44 -0.89 13.17
CA ALA A 222 41.94 -1.92 14.08
C ALA A 222 42.56 -3.11 13.34
N GLU A 223 42.02 -3.49 12.18
CA GLU A 223 42.60 -4.53 11.30
C GLU A 223 43.89 -4.06 10.62
N ALA A 224 43.94 -2.81 10.15
CA ALA A 224 45.12 -2.24 9.49
C ALA A 224 46.27 -1.97 10.47
N TYR A 225 45.96 -1.59 11.70
CA TYR A 225 46.92 -1.30 12.77
C TYR A 225 46.65 -2.18 13.99
N PRO A 226 46.88 -3.51 13.90
CA PRO A 226 46.70 -4.38 15.05
C PRO A 226 47.64 -3.94 16.16
N GLN A 227 47.09 -3.70 17.34
CA GLN A 227 47.86 -3.31 18.52
C GLN A 227 48.98 -4.33 18.71
N ARG A 228 50.24 -3.95 18.44
CA ARG A 228 51.38 -4.77 18.81
C ARG A 228 51.34 -4.89 20.33
N SER A 229 51.03 -6.08 20.82
CA SER A 229 51.16 -6.44 22.23
C SER A 229 52.57 -6.02 22.67
N ARG A 230 52.64 -5.03 23.55
CA ARG A 230 53.90 -4.61 24.18
C ARG A 230 54.37 -5.79 25.02
N LEU A 231 55.41 -6.48 24.56
CA LEU A 231 56.25 -7.35 25.36
C LEU A 231 57.06 -6.52 26.36
#